data_AF-A0A413VXV9-F1
#
_entry.id   AF-A0A413VXV9-F1
#
_cell.length_a   1.000
_cell.length_b   1.000
_cell.length_c   1.000
_cell.angle_alpha   90.00
_cell.angle_beta   90.00
_cell.angle_gamma   90.00
#
_symmetry.space_group_name_H-M   'P 1'
#
loop_
_entity.id
_entity.type
_entity.pdbx_description
1 polymer ?
#
loop_
_entity_poly.entity_id
_entity_poly.type
_entity_poly.pdbx_seq_one_letter_code
_entity_poly.pdbx_strand_id
1 'polypeptide(L)'
;MIQGKKFISPGAWFTMIYPSTWSEFEDGEGSFLFYNPDVWTGNFRISAFKADAAARGSINYGREVVKQELKDNPSASLVKVGRLECAYSKEMFQEEGAYYTTHLWITGIDNVAFECSFTVPKGGEVKEAEEVIATLDIRKDGQKYPAEVIPVRLSEVYVINEGYEWTVNTVKKQLKKDFQGLEEDLPKLQQVIDSGVIGKKKEDWLAIGITVCTILTNEIEGLEWMTLIDGNREVPVLQYKDGKLIDPMKLLWSRVKAGETYKLVISDLLAMSD
;
A
#
# COMPACT_ATOMS: atom_id res chain seq x y z
N MET A 1 -15.11 -15.67 -7.59
CA MET A 1 -14.05 -14.69 -7.30
C MET A 1 -14.37 -14.08 -5.96
N ILE A 2 -13.40 -13.99 -5.06
CA ILE A 2 -13.57 -13.26 -3.79
C ILE A 2 -13.83 -11.80 -4.16
N GLN A 3 -14.90 -11.23 -3.63
CA GLN A 3 -15.08 -9.79 -3.63
C GLN A 3 -14.15 -9.25 -2.55
N GLY A 4 -13.10 -8.53 -2.96
CA GLY A 4 -12.03 -8.13 -2.06
C GLY A 4 -11.26 -6.92 -2.58
N LYS A 5 -10.32 -6.47 -1.75
CA LYS A 5 -9.38 -5.40 -2.06
C LYS A 5 -8.15 -5.98 -2.75
N LYS A 6 -7.69 -5.33 -3.82
CA LYS A 6 -6.45 -5.71 -4.50
C LYS A 6 -5.26 -5.08 -3.79
N PHE A 7 -4.22 -5.87 -3.58
CA PHE A 7 -2.91 -5.41 -3.15
C PHE A 7 -1.89 -5.61 -4.28
N ILE A 8 -1.00 -4.64 -4.45
CA ILE A 8 0.17 -4.72 -5.33
C ILE A 8 1.37 -4.31 -4.49
N SER A 9 2.34 -5.21 -4.32
CA SER A 9 3.50 -4.96 -3.47
C SER A 9 4.35 -3.80 -3.98
N PRO A 10 5.21 -3.20 -3.15
CA PRO A 10 6.26 -2.29 -3.61
C PRO A 10 7.09 -2.89 -4.74
N GLY A 11 7.42 -2.07 -5.75
CA GLY A 11 8.09 -2.52 -6.98
C GLY A 11 7.22 -3.43 -7.85
N ALA A 12 5.93 -3.57 -7.50
CA ALA A 12 4.94 -4.39 -8.14
C ALA A 12 5.35 -5.85 -8.36
N TRP A 13 6.10 -6.46 -7.42
CA TRP A 13 6.57 -7.85 -7.57
C TRP A 13 5.44 -8.87 -7.59
N PHE A 14 4.45 -8.71 -6.72
CA PHE A 14 3.31 -9.59 -6.63
C PHE A 14 2.00 -8.85 -6.43
N THR A 15 0.91 -9.57 -6.68
CA THR A 15 -0.45 -9.10 -6.44
C THR A 15 -1.25 -10.16 -5.69
N MET A 16 -2.20 -9.71 -4.88
CA MET A 16 -3.19 -10.58 -4.23
C MET A 16 -4.52 -9.85 -4.06
N ILE A 17 -5.58 -10.60 -3.79
CA ILE A 17 -6.87 -10.09 -3.35
C ILE A 17 -7.09 -10.53 -1.90
N TYR A 18 -7.43 -9.58 -1.03
CA TYR A 18 -7.71 -9.84 0.38
C TYR A 18 -9.14 -9.38 0.75
N PRO A 19 -9.74 -9.91 1.84
CA PRO A 19 -11.09 -9.54 2.26
C PRO A 19 -11.28 -8.03 2.41
N SER A 20 -12.41 -7.50 1.92
CA SER A 20 -12.69 -6.05 2.01
C SER A 20 -12.81 -5.52 3.44
N THR A 21 -13.07 -6.39 4.40
CA THR A 21 -13.13 -6.09 5.84
C THR A 21 -11.74 -5.95 6.47
N TRP A 22 -10.68 -6.38 5.80
CA TRP A 22 -9.32 -6.23 6.32
C TRP A 22 -8.72 -4.87 5.93
N SER A 23 -7.77 -4.44 6.76
CA SER A 23 -6.90 -3.29 6.55
C SER A 23 -5.43 -3.71 6.65
N GLU A 24 -4.54 -2.94 6.04
CA GLU A 24 -3.08 -3.13 6.17
C GLU A 24 -2.57 -2.43 7.43
N PHE A 25 -1.61 -3.06 8.12
CA PHE A 25 -1.00 -2.56 9.35
C PHE A 25 0.52 -2.72 9.30
N GLU A 26 1.20 -1.96 10.17
CA GLU A 26 2.67 -2.00 10.26
C GLU A 26 3.17 -3.39 10.66
N ASP A 27 4.24 -3.82 10.02
CA ASP A 27 4.93 -5.08 10.29
C ASP A 27 6.45 -4.90 10.05
N GLY A 28 7.22 -5.98 9.98
CA GLY A 28 8.66 -5.91 9.70
C GLY A 28 8.97 -5.45 8.26
N GLU A 29 10.19 -4.97 8.03
CA GLU A 29 10.67 -4.59 6.70
C GLU A 29 10.49 -5.74 5.69
N GLY A 30 9.82 -5.48 4.58
CA GLY A 30 9.55 -6.48 3.54
C GLY A 30 8.39 -7.44 3.84
N SER A 31 7.69 -7.26 4.96
CA SER A 31 6.50 -8.00 5.35
C SER A 31 5.26 -7.09 5.40
N PHE A 32 4.10 -7.64 5.06
CA PHE A 32 2.83 -6.92 5.00
C PHE A 32 1.79 -7.64 5.86
N LEU A 33 1.22 -6.93 6.84
CA LEU A 33 0.23 -7.46 7.78
C LEU A 33 -1.17 -6.97 7.43
N PHE A 34 -2.13 -7.90 7.41
CA PHE A 34 -3.55 -7.63 7.17
C PHE A 34 -4.40 -8.34 8.22
N TYR A 35 -5.38 -7.62 8.76
CA TYR A 35 -6.43 -8.20 9.62
C TYR A 35 -7.69 -7.33 9.60
N ASN A 36 -8.79 -7.89 10.07
CA ASN A 36 -10.03 -7.15 10.32
C ASN A 36 -9.94 -6.39 11.65
N PRO A 37 -9.91 -5.04 11.67
CA PRO A 37 -9.82 -4.28 12.91
C PRO A 37 -11.11 -4.29 13.75
N ASP A 38 -12.26 -4.57 13.14
CA ASP A 38 -13.56 -4.53 13.82
C ASP A 38 -13.89 -5.86 14.49
N VAL A 39 -13.74 -6.96 13.74
CA VAL A 39 -13.98 -8.31 14.21
C VAL A 39 -12.79 -9.17 13.84
N TRP A 40 -11.86 -9.31 14.78
CA TRP A 40 -10.61 -10.01 14.55
C TRP A 40 -10.83 -11.51 14.26
N THR A 41 -10.41 -11.95 13.07
CA THR A 41 -10.45 -13.35 12.61
C THR A 41 -9.07 -13.98 12.46
N GLY A 42 -8.01 -13.19 12.63
CA GLY A 42 -6.62 -13.62 12.52
C GLY A 42 -5.74 -12.56 11.88
N ASN A 43 -4.43 -12.77 11.99
CA ASN A 43 -3.41 -11.88 11.43
C ASN A 43 -2.74 -12.56 10.24
N PHE A 44 -3.00 -12.07 9.02
CA PHE A 44 -2.37 -12.55 7.81
C PHE A 44 -1.11 -11.74 7.51
N ARG A 45 0.03 -12.42 7.34
CA ARG A 45 1.27 -11.80 6.91
C ARG A 45 1.74 -12.40 5.61
N ILE A 46 2.34 -11.58 4.76
CA ILE A 46 3.04 -12.03 3.57
C ILE A 46 4.36 -11.29 3.41
N SER A 47 5.42 -12.04 3.12
CA SER A 47 6.71 -11.53 2.66
C SER A 47 7.06 -12.17 1.32
N ALA A 48 7.81 -11.45 0.49
CA ALA A 48 8.24 -11.94 -0.81
C ALA A 48 9.75 -11.76 -1.01
N PHE A 49 10.39 -12.81 -1.51
CA PHE A 49 11.81 -12.83 -1.84
C PHE A 49 11.97 -13.10 -3.32
N LYS A 50 12.66 -12.21 -4.02
CA LYS A 50 12.85 -12.31 -5.47
C LYS A 50 14.31 -12.64 -5.79
N ALA A 51 14.51 -13.75 -6.48
CA ALA A 51 15.81 -14.07 -7.04
C ALA A 51 16.13 -13.15 -8.23
N ASP A 52 17.39 -12.77 -8.36
CA ASP A 52 17.87 -12.04 -9.54
C ASP A 52 17.49 -12.82 -10.81
N ALA A 53 16.77 -12.16 -11.71
CA ALA A 53 16.32 -12.75 -12.96
C ALA A 53 17.50 -13.25 -13.81
N ALA A 54 18.68 -12.61 -13.72
CA ALA A 54 19.88 -13.01 -14.43
C ALA A 54 20.59 -14.23 -13.82
N ALA A 55 20.25 -14.63 -12.59
CA ALA A 55 20.86 -15.79 -11.93
C ALA A 55 20.42 -17.10 -12.61
N ARG A 56 21.38 -18.02 -12.77
CA ARG A 56 21.09 -19.34 -13.37
C ARG A 56 20.09 -20.11 -12.50
N GLY A 57 18.95 -20.47 -13.09
CA GLY A 57 17.89 -21.21 -12.39
C GLY A 57 16.91 -20.33 -11.61
N SER A 58 17.00 -19.00 -11.75
CA SER A 58 16.10 -18.03 -11.10
C SER A 58 14.61 -18.37 -11.28
N ILE A 59 14.20 -18.81 -12.47
CA ILE A 59 12.80 -19.20 -12.76
C ILE A 59 12.28 -20.36 -11.90
N ASN A 60 13.15 -21.15 -11.28
CA ASN A 60 12.74 -22.24 -10.39
C ASN A 60 12.86 -21.85 -8.91
N TYR A 61 13.29 -20.64 -8.59
CA TYR A 61 13.60 -20.22 -7.22
C TYR A 61 12.45 -20.47 -6.26
N GLY A 62 11.23 -20.03 -6.62
CA GLY A 62 10.05 -20.23 -5.78
C GLY A 62 9.79 -21.72 -5.48
N ARG A 63 9.91 -22.57 -6.50
CA ARG A 63 9.73 -24.02 -6.34
C ARG A 63 10.84 -24.67 -5.51
N GLU A 64 12.09 -24.24 -5.67
CA GLU A 64 13.20 -24.78 -4.89
C GLU A 64 13.10 -24.40 -3.41
N VAL A 65 12.61 -23.19 -3.10
CA VAL A 65 12.34 -22.78 -1.70
C VAL A 65 11.28 -23.68 -1.05
N VAL A 66 10.21 -24.04 -1.77
CA VAL A 66 9.21 -25.01 -1.27
C VAL A 66 9.82 -26.38 -0.98
N LYS A 67 10.64 -26.90 -1.89
CA LYS A 67 11.31 -28.19 -1.68
C LYS A 67 12.28 -28.15 -0.51
N GLN A 68 12.98 -27.04 -0.33
CA GLN A 68 13.92 -26.85 0.75
C GLN A 68 13.19 -26.82 2.09
N GLU A 69 12.07 -26.10 2.20
CA GLU A 69 11.25 -26.10 3.42
C GLU A 69 10.74 -27.49 3.77
N LEU A 70 10.21 -28.25 2.80
CA LEU A 70 9.76 -29.63 3.04
C LEU A 70 10.87 -30.59 3.47
N LYS A 71 12.12 -30.28 3.11
CA LYS A 71 13.29 -31.08 3.49
C LYS A 71 13.78 -30.73 4.88
N ASP A 72 13.80 -29.44 5.22
CA ASP A 72 14.41 -28.92 6.44
C ASP A 72 13.44 -28.90 7.62
N ASN A 73 12.14 -28.73 7.36
CA ASN A 73 11.10 -28.69 8.37
C ASN A 73 10.31 -30.01 8.42
N PRO A 74 10.56 -30.90 9.41
CA PRO A 74 9.85 -32.18 9.51
C PRO A 74 8.36 -32.04 9.87
N SER A 75 7.92 -30.86 10.31
CA SER A 75 6.50 -30.57 10.57
C SER A 75 5.76 -30.09 9.32
N ALA A 76 6.49 -29.71 8.26
CA ALA A 76 5.91 -29.25 7.02
C ALA A 76 5.37 -30.42 6.18
N SER A 77 4.27 -30.16 5.49
CA SER A 77 3.65 -31.09 4.55
C SER A 77 3.27 -30.37 3.27
N LEU A 78 3.37 -31.06 2.13
CA LEU A 78 2.99 -30.49 0.85
C LEU A 78 1.46 -30.41 0.77
N VAL A 79 0.94 -29.20 0.62
CA VAL A 79 -0.48 -28.95 0.38
C VAL A 79 -0.66 -28.12 -0.89
N LYS A 80 -1.89 -28.10 -1.40
CA LYS A 80 -2.25 -27.29 -2.57
C LYS A 80 -3.26 -26.22 -2.16
N VAL A 81 -2.91 -24.96 -2.38
CA VAL A 81 -3.78 -23.81 -2.12
C VAL A 81 -4.05 -23.10 -3.45
N GLY A 82 -5.27 -23.20 -3.96
CA GLY A 82 -5.59 -22.78 -5.32
C GLY A 82 -4.73 -23.51 -6.37
N ARG A 83 -3.87 -22.76 -7.08
CA ARG A 83 -2.91 -23.30 -8.05
C ARG A 83 -1.51 -23.56 -7.48
N LEU A 84 -1.26 -23.14 -6.24
CA LEU A 84 0.06 -23.11 -5.64
C LEU A 84 0.34 -24.40 -4.86
N GLU A 85 1.55 -24.91 -5.02
CA GLU A 85 2.13 -25.92 -4.14
C GLU A 85 2.79 -25.20 -2.97
N CYS A 86 2.39 -25.56 -1.74
CA CYS A 86 2.86 -24.91 -0.53
C CYS A 86 3.46 -25.95 0.42
N ALA A 87 4.61 -25.66 1.00
CA ALA A 87 5.09 -26.33 2.20
C ALA A 87 4.35 -25.70 3.38
N TYR A 88 3.43 -26.48 3.97
CA TYR A 88 2.56 -26.01 5.04
C TYR A 88 2.94 -26.62 6.38
N SER A 89 3.13 -25.78 7.39
CA SER A 89 3.33 -26.18 8.78
C SER A 89 2.43 -25.35 9.70
N LYS A 90 2.32 -25.78 10.96
CA LYS A 90 1.58 -25.02 11.98
C LYS A 90 2.24 -25.19 13.33
N GLU A 91 2.24 -24.12 14.10
CA GLU A 91 2.78 -24.09 15.45
C GLU A 91 1.76 -23.52 16.42
N MET A 92 1.60 -24.20 17.56
CA MET A 92 0.74 -23.74 18.64
C MET A 92 1.57 -23.05 19.70
N PHE A 93 1.12 -21.89 20.16
CA PHE A 93 1.78 -21.15 21.22
C PHE A 93 0.74 -20.54 22.17
N GLN A 94 1.23 -20.05 23.30
CA GLN A 94 0.42 -19.36 24.29
C GLN A 94 0.96 -17.94 24.46
N GLU A 95 0.08 -16.96 24.44
CA GLU A 95 0.39 -15.55 24.64
C GLU A 95 -0.67 -14.94 25.56
N GLU A 96 -0.24 -14.26 26.62
CA GLU A 96 -1.10 -13.65 27.64
C GLU A 96 -2.20 -14.59 28.20
N GLY A 97 -1.90 -15.89 28.29
CA GLY A 97 -2.84 -16.90 28.78
C GLY A 97 -3.79 -17.47 27.72
N ALA A 98 -3.87 -16.88 26.54
CA ALA A 98 -4.66 -17.38 25.41
C ALA A 98 -3.82 -18.29 24.50
N TYR A 99 -4.47 -19.29 23.89
CA TYR A 99 -3.82 -20.20 22.95
C TYR A 99 -4.09 -19.80 21.51
N TYR A 100 -3.03 -19.78 20.71
CA TYR A 100 -3.07 -19.42 19.30
C TYR A 100 -2.45 -20.53 18.45
N THR A 101 -2.68 -20.46 17.15
CA THR A 101 -2.02 -21.29 16.15
C THR A 101 -1.55 -20.38 15.02
N THR A 102 -0.25 -20.39 14.75
CA THR A 102 0.31 -19.79 13.54
C THR A 102 0.39 -20.86 12.48
N HIS A 103 -0.28 -20.60 11.37
CA HIS A 103 -0.23 -21.40 10.16
C HIS A 103 0.78 -20.76 9.21
N LEU A 104 1.69 -21.55 8.64
CA LEU A 104 2.75 -21.07 7.76
C LEU A 104 2.65 -21.79 6.42
N TRP A 105 2.71 -21.03 5.32
CA TRP A 105 2.80 -21.53 3.96
C TRP A 105 4.02 -20.90 3.28
N ILE A 106 4.98 -21.75 2.95
CA ILE A 106 6.06 -21.39 2.04
C ILE A 106 5.65 -21.81 0.63
N THR A 107 5.62 -20.87 -0.30
CA THR A 107 5.26 -21.12 -1.70
C THR A 107 6.09 -20.28 -2.65
N GLY A 108 5.86 -20.38 -3.96
CA GLY A 108 6.58 -19.58 -4.92
C GLY A 108 6.03 -19.69 -6.34
N ILE A 109 6.29 -18.64 -7.12
CA ILE A 109 5.91 -18.53 -8.53
C ILE A 109 7.13 -18.02 -9.28
N ASP A 110 7.60 -18.79 -10.24
CA ASP A 110 8.81 -18.51 -11.02
C ASP A 110 10.00 -18.10 -10.12
N ASN A 111 10.48 -16.86 -10.27
CA ASN A 111 11.62 -16.31 -9.54
C ASN A 111 11.27 -15.63 -8.21
N VAL A 112 10.04 -15.77 -7.72
CA VAL A 112 9.59 -15.21 -6.45
C VAL A 112 9.18 -16.32 -5.50
N ALA A 113 9.71 -16.28 -4.28
CA ALA A 113 9.27 -17.10 -3.16
C ALA A 113 8.44 -16.25 -2.20
N PHE A 114 7.47 -16.88 -1.55
CA PHE A 114 6.56 -16.25 -0.60
C PHE A 114 6.60 -16.99 0.72
N GLU A 115 6.61 -16.22 1.79
CA GLU A 115 6.32 -16.68 3.14
C GLU A 115 4.99 -16.05 3.55
N CYS A 116 3.96 -16.88 3.68
CA CYS A 116 2.64 -16.44 4.15
C CYS A 116 2.39 -17.05 5.52
N SER A 117 1.91 -16.26 6.48
CA SER A 117 1.46 -16.79 7.76
C SER A 117 0.07 -16.28 8.13
N PHE A 118 -0.66 -17.09 8.90
CA PHE A 118 -1.94 -16.71 9.48
C PHE A 118 -2.02 -17.14 10.93
N THR A 119 -2.03 -16.17 11.85
CA THR A 119 -2.14 -16.43 13.28
C THR A 119 -3.58 -16.25 13.72
N VAL A 120 -4.17 -17.31 14.27
CA VAL A 120 -5.57 -17.36 14.72
C VAL A 120 -5.67 -17.89 16.14
N PRO A 121 -6.79 -17.63 16.86
CA PRO A 121 -7.10 -18.37 18.08
C PRO A 121 -7.07 -19.88 17.83
N LYS A 122 -6.68 -20.66 18.84
CA LYS A 122 -6.66 -22.13 18.74
C LYS A 122 -8.01 -22.66 18.25
N GLY A 123 -8.00 -23.36 17.12
CA GLY A 123 -9.20 -23.90 16.47
C GLY A 123 -9.90 -22.96 15.49
N GLY A 124 -9.36 -21.76 15.24
CA GLY A 124 -9.84 -20.84 14.23
C GLY A 124 -9.70 -21.41 12.80
N GLU A 125 -10.55 -20.92 11.90
CA GLU A 125 -10.51 -21.30 10.49
C GLU A 125 -9.39 -20.58 9.75
N VAL A 126 -8.78 -21.26 8.78
CA VAL A 126 -7.71 -20.69 7.92
C VAL A 126 -8.19 -20.29 6.54
N LYS A 127 -9.49 -20.45 6.28
CA LYS A 127 -10.07 -20.34 4.95
C LYS A 127 -9.82 -18.98 4.31
N GLU A 128 -9.91 -17.89 5.07
CA GLU A 128 -9.62 -16.54 4.57
C GLU A 128 -8.18 -16.43 4.06
N ALA A 129 -7.20 -16.95 4.80
CA ALA A 129 -5.79 -16.94 4.38
C ALA A 129 -5.54 -17.81 3.15
N GLU A 130 -6.12 -19.02 3.09
CA GLU A 130 -6.03 -19.88 1.91
C GLU A 130 -6.65 -19.22 0.67
N GLU A 131 -7.75 -18.50 0.86
CA GLU A 131 -8.42 -17.70 -0.17
C GLU A 131 -7.54 -16.55 -0.68
N VAL A 132 -6.84 -15.83 0.20
CA VAL A 132 -5.84 -14.81 -0.20
C VAL A 132 -4.69 -15.45 -0.97
N ILE A 133 -4.07 -16.50 -0.43
CA ILE A 133 -2.94 -17.21 -1.05
C ILE A 133 -3.33 -17.74 -2.44
N ALA A 134 -4.55 -18.25 -2.61
CA ALA A 134 -5.03 -18.76 -3.89
C ALA A 134 -5.09 -17.68 -5.00
N THR A 135 -5.13 -16.40 -4.64
CA THR A 135 -5.12 -15.26 -5.58
C THR A 135 -3.74 -14.71 -5.88
N LEU A 136 -2.68 -15.20 -5.22
CA LEU A 136 -1.33 -14.73 -5.44
C LEU A 136 -0.91 -14.89 -6.90
N ASP A 137 -0.33 -13.83 -7.43
CA ASP A 137 0.31 -13.82 -8.73
C ASP A 137 1.52 -12.90 -8.73
N ILE A 138 2.41 -13.10 -9.71
CA ILE A 138 3.59 -12.26 -9.90
C ILE A 138 3.42 -11.37 -11.12
N ARG A 139 4.05 -10.19 -11.08
CA ARG A 139 4.30 -9.44 -12.30
C ARG A 139 5.65 -9.84 -12.89
N LYS A 140 5.68 -10.02 -14.21
CA LYS A 140 6.85 -10.47 -14.96
C LYS A 140 7.77 -9.30 -15.27
N ASP A 141 9.06 -9.54 -15.14
CA ASP A 141 10.09 -8.57 -15.50
C ASP A 141 10.00 -8.20 -16.99
N GLY A 142 10.11 -6.89 -17.28
CA GLY A 142 10.01 -6.36 -18.64
C GLY A 142 8.60 -6.34 -19.24
N GLN A 143 7.60 -6.92 -18.56
CA GLN A 143 6.21 -6.83 -18.99
C GLN A 143 5.61 -5.47 -18.59
N LYS A 144 4.96 -4.80 -19.54
CA LYS A 144 4.20 -3.59 -19.26
C LYS A 144 2.84 -3.96 -18.67
N TYR A 145 2.50 -3.31 -17.57
CA TYR A 145 1.18 -3.38 -16.95
C TYR A 145 0.48 -2.03 -17.12
N PRO A 146 -0.84 -2.01 -17.37
CA PRO A 146 -1.58 -0.76 -17.38
C PRO A 146 -1.53 -0.10 -16.00
N ALA A 147 -1.78 1.21 -15.96
CA ALA A 147 -1.96 1.93 -14.71
C ALA A 147 -3.13 1.32 -13.93
N GLU A 148 -2.93 1.06 -12.63
CA GLU A 148 -3.94 0.52 -11.74
C GLU A 148 -4.11 1.41 -10.52
N VAL A 149 -5.35 1.58 -10.09
CA VAL A 149 -5.70 2.24 -8.83
C VAL A 149 -6.14 1.16 -7.85
N ILE A 150 -5.48 1.09 -6.71
CA ILE A 150 -5.76 0.11 -5.65
C ILE A 150 -6.04 0.85 -4.33
N PRO A 151 -6.71 0.21 -3.36
CA PRO A 151 -6.80 0.73 -2.00
C PRO A 151 -5.45 1.23 -1.51
N VAL A 152 -5.44 2.38 -0.83
CA VAL A 152 -4.20 3.00 -0.38
C VAL A 152 -3.40 2.02 0.46
N ARG A 153 -2.13 1.84 0.10
CA ARG A 153 -1.19 1.02 0.87
C ARG A 153 -0.65 1.83 2.05
N LEU A 154 -0.21 1.14 3.08
CA LEU A 154 0.39 1.75 4.26
C LEU A 154 1.62 2.62 3.91
N SER A 155 2.42 2.22 2.92
CA SER A 155 3.55 3.02 2.41
C SER A 155 3.12 4.39 1.91
N GLU A 156 2.00 4.49 1.20
CA GLU A 156 1.47 5.76 0.72
C GLU A 156 0.76 6.55 1.83
N VAL A 157 0.16 5.88 2.82
CA VAL A 157 -0.33 6.54 4.05
C VAL A 157 0.81 7.26 4.77
N TYR A 158 2.00 6.67 4.85
CA TYR A 158 3.17 7.36 5.42
C TYR A 158 3.57 8.58 4.62
N VAL A 159 3.62 8.49 3.30
CA VAL A 159 3.90 9.64 2.43
C VAL A 159 2.87 10.76 2.62
N ILE A 160 1.59 10.42 2.76
CA ILE A 160 0.51 11.38 3.02
C ILE A 160 0.76 12.10 4.36
N ASN A 161 0.99 11.34 5.43
CA ASN A 161 1.20 11.89 6.77
C ASN A 161 2.46 12.77 6.84
N GLU A 162 3.58 12.30 6.30
CA GLU A 162 4.84 13.07 6.25
C GLU A 162 4.68 14.37 5.47
N GLY A 163 4.00 14.34 4.32
CA GLY A 163 3.73 15.52 3.51
C GLY A 163 2.84 16.55 4.23
N TYR A 164 1.81 16.06 4.92
CA TYR A 164 0.92 16.89 5.73
C TYR A 164 1.66 17.53 6.91
N GLU A 165 2.38 16.73 7.70
CA GLU A 165 3.16 17.20 8.86
C GLU A 165 4.23 18.21 8.46
N TRP A 166 4.95 17.96 7.36
CA TRP A 166 5.92 18.92 6.82
C TRP A 166 5.26 20.28 6.50
N THR A 167 4.06 20.24 5.91
CA THR A 167 3.32 21.45 5.53
C THR A 167 2.82 22.21 6.75
N VAL A 168 2.23 21.52 7.74
CA VAL A 168 1.82 22.09 9.03
C VAL A 168 3.01 22.79 9.71
N ASN A 169 4.16 22.12 9.76
CA ASN A 169 5.39 22.68 10.34
C ASN A 169 5.89 23.91 9.57
N THR A 170 5.78 23.90 8.25
CA THR A 170 6.17 25.03 7.39
C THR A 170 5.26 26.23 7.63
N VAL A 171 3.94 26.04 7.66
CA VAL A 171 2.97 27.09 7.99
C VAL A 171 3.24 27.68 9.37
N LYS A 172 3.45 26.83 10.39
CA LYS A 172 3.75 27.28 11.75
C LYS A 172 5.04 28.10 11.81
N LYS A 173 6.10 27.67 11.10
CA LYS A 173 7.39 28.37 11.06
C LYS A 173 7.29 29.72 10.37
N GLN A 174 6.65 29.78 9.20
CA GLN A 174 6.60 30.97 8.35
C GLN A 174 5.54 31.98 8.78
N LEU A 175 4.34 31.52 9.14
CA LEU A 175 3.20 32.40 9.39
C LEU A 175 2.87 32.55 10.88
N LYS A 176 3.49 31.75 11.75
CA LYS A 176 3.16 31.66 13.19
C LYS A 176 1.68 31.34 13.45
N LYS A 177 1.01 30.70 12.49
CA LYS A 177 -0.39 30.29 12.55
C LYS A 177 -0.50 28.78 12.74
N ASP A 178 -1.61 28.37 13.33
CA ASP A 178 -2.02 26.96 13.37
C ASP A 178 -2.69 26.57 12.05
N PHE A 179 -2.70 25.27 11.78
CA PHE A 179 -3.20 24.65 10.55
C PHE A 179 -4.02 23.43 10.93
N GLN A 180 -5.28 23.37 10.48
CA GLN A 180 -6.24 22.34 10.82
C GLN A 180 -6.54 21.38 9.66
N GLY A 181 -6.14 21.75 8.44
CA GLY A 181 -6.42 20.96 7.24
C GLY A 181 -7.85 21.15 6.75
N LEU A 182 -8.40 22.35 6.90
CA LEU A 182 -9.75 22.74 6.43
C LEU A 182 -9.66 23.75 5.28
N GLU A 183 -10.78 24.05 4.62
CA GLU A 183 -10.85 25.03 3.53
C GLU A 183 -10.28 26.40 3.95
N GLU A 184 -10.52 26.81 5.19
CA GLU A 184 -10.02 28.06 5.78
C GLU A 184 -8.48 28.16 5.84
N ASP A 185 -7.77 27.04 5.68
CA ASP A 185 -6.32 26.98 5.65
C ASP A 185 -5.71 27.18 4.26
N LEU A 186 -6.49 27.08 3.18
CA LEU A 186 -6.00 27.31 1.82
C LEU A 186 -5.33 28.69 1.64
N PRO A 187 -5.86 29.80 2.19
CA PRO A 187 -5.16 31.09 2.16
C PRO A 187 -3.82 31.09 2.90
N LYS A 188 -3.65 30.25 3.92
CA LYS A 188 -2.37 30.10 4.65
C LYS A 188 -1.37 29.34 3.77
N LEU A 189 -1.79 28.30 3.06
CA LEU A 189 -0.95 27.63 2.07
C LEU A 189 -0.54 28.59 0.97
N GLN A 190 -1.47 29.39 0.44
CA GLN A 190 -1.17 30.39 -0.60
C GLN A 190 -0.11 31.39 -0.10
N GLN A 191 -0.22 31.89 1.13
CA GLN A 191 0.81 32.76 1.74
C GLN A 191 2.19 32.10 1.83
N VAL A 192 2.25 30.80 2.20
CA VAL A 192 3.50 30.05 2.23
C VAL A 192 4.08 29.95 0.82
N ILE A 193 3.26 29.65 -0.18
CA ILE A 193 3.74 29.56 -1.56
C ILE A 193 4.24 30.93 -2.05
N ASP A 194 3.47 32.00 -1.84
CA ASP A 194 3.79 33.36 -2.27
C ASP A 194 5.05 33.92 -1.60
N SER A 195 5.40 33.42 -0.41
CA SER A 195 6.66 33.77 0.27
C SER A 195 7.92 33.28 -0.47
N GLY A 196 7.76 32.31 -1.39
CA GLY A 196 8.86 31.71 -2.14
C GLY A 196 9.69 30.68 -1.36
N VAL A 197 9.35 30.39 -0.10
CA VAL A 197 10.12 29.50 0.79
C VAL A 197 10.26 28.07 0.28
N ILE A 198 9.28 27.58 -0.50
CA ILE A 198 9.26 26.22 -1.06
C ILE A 198 10.37 26.04 -2.11
N GLY A 199 10.75 27.12 -2.80
CA GLY A 199 11.77 27.08 -3.84
C GLY A 199 11.41 26.13 -5.00
N LYS A 200 12.37 25.31 -5.43
CA LYS A 200 12.25 24.42 -6.62
C LYS A 200 12.31 22.94 -6.29
N LYS A 201 12.22 22.57 -5.00
CA LYS A 201 12.34 21.19 -4.56
C LYS A 201 11.02 20.45 -4.79
N LYS A 202 11.04 19.42 -5.64
CA LYS A 202 9.83 18.68 -6.05
C LYS A 202 9.08 18.11 -4.86
N GLU A 203 9.80 17.56 -3.89
CA GLU A 203 9.24 16.89 -2.72
C GLU A 203 8.43 17.85 -1.85
N ASP A 204 8.89 19.09 -1.71
CA ASP A 204 8.22 20.12 -0.93
C ASP A 204 6.92 20.56 -1.62
N TRP A 205 6.91 20.67 -2.95
CA TRP A 205 5.69 20.91 -3.72
C TRP A 205 4.70 19.75 -3.68
N LEU A 206 5.19 18.50 -3.65
CA LEU A 206 4.36 17.33 -3.45
C LEU A 206 3.70 17.34 -2.07
N ALA A 207 4.42 17.73 -1.02
CA ALA A 207 3.88 17.87 0.33
C ALA A 207 2.73 18.89 0.39
N ILE A 208 2.85 20.03 -0.30
CA ILE A 208 1.73 20.98 -0.44
C ILE A 208 0.57 20.35 -1.21
N GLY A 209 0.84 19.64 -2.32
CA GLY A 209 -0.20 18.99 -3.11
C GLY A 209 -0.97 17.93 -2.32
N ILE A 210 -0.26 17.14 -1.50
CA ILE A 210 -0.83 16.18 -0.57
C ILE A 210 -1.72 16.88 0.44
N THR A 211 -1.23 17.97 1.05
CA THR A 211 -2.00 18.74 2.04
C THR A 211 -3.27 19.33 1.44
N VAL A 212 -3.21 19.82 0.20
CA VAL A 212 -4.40 20.27 -0.53
C VAL A 212 -5.38 19.11 -0.72
N CYS A 213 -4.91 17.92 -1.13
CA CYS A 213 -5.76 16.74 -1.22
C CYS A 213 -6.36 16.34 0.16
N THR A 214 -5.61 16.44 1.25
CA THR A 214 -6.13 16.21 2.61
C THR A 214 -7.27 17.18 2.96
N ILE A 215 -7.14 18.46 2.59
CA ILE A 215 -8.24 19.43 2.74
C ILE A 215 -9.44 19.00 1.90
N LEU A 216 -9.23 18.60 0.64
CA LEU A 216 -10.32 18.12 -0.21
C LEU A 216 -11.06 16.92 0.40
N THR A 217 -10.35 15.94 0.99
CA THR A 217 -10.99 14.80 1.65
C THR A 217 -11.78 15.18 2.90
N ASN A 218 -11.38 16.25 3.61
CA ASN A 218 -12.10 16.74 4.78
C ASN A 218 -13.36 17.52 4.41
N GLU A 219 -13.33 18.23 3.28
CA GLU A 219 -14.41 19.14 2.85
C GLU A 219 -15.41 18.50 1.88
N ILE A 220 -15.02 17.42 1.18
CA ILE A 220 -15.81 16.83 0.10
C ILE A 220 -16.03 15.35 0.36
N GLU A 221 -17.30 14.99 0.57
CA GLU A 221 -17.71 13.61 0.73
C GLU A 221 -17.49 12.79 -0.56
N GLY A 222 -16.89 11.60 -0.41
CA GLY A 222 -16.67 10.68 -1.52
C GLY A 222 -15.31 10.74 -2.18
N LEU A 223 -14.40 11.57 -1.66
CA LEU A 223 -12.99 11.47 -2.01
C LEU A 223 -12.30 10.47 -1.10
N GLU A 224 -11.65 9.49 -1.71
CA GLU A 224 -10.91 8.45 -1.01
C GLU A 224 -9.45 8.44 -1.46
N TRP A 225 -8.54 8.28 -0.50
CA TRP A 225 -7.13 8.05 -0.81
C TRP A 225 -6.95 6.65 -1.40
N MET A 226 -6.20 6.61 -2.49
CA MET A 226 -5.86 5.40 -3.23
C MET A 226 -4.37 5.40 -3.56
N THR A 227 -3.82 4.23 -3.89
CA THR A 227 -2.49 4.12 -4.49
C THR A 227 -2.64 3.97 -6.00
N LEU A 228 -2.00 4.86 -6.75
CA LEU A 228 -1.81 4.72 -8.19
C LEU A 228 -0.49 3.98 -8.45
N ILE A 229 -0.57 2.87 -9.17
CA ILE A 229 0.57 2.13 -9.70
C ILE A 229 0.61 2.31 -11.22
N ASP A 230 1.50 3.16 -11.71
CA ASP A 230 1.72 3.44 -13.15
C ASP A 230 3.20 3.23 -13.51
N GLY A 231 3.51 2.02 -13.99
CA GLY A 231 4.90 1.58 -14.17
C GLY A 231 5.66 1.60 -12.84
N ASN A 232 6.76 2.36 -12.77
CA ASN A 232 7.56 2.55 -11.55
C ASN A 232 7.03 3.67 -10.66
N ARG A 233 5.95 4.35 -11.05
CA ARG A 233 5.35 5.42 -10.29
C ARG A 233 4.29 4.82 -9.37
N GLU A 234 4.60 4.79 -8.08
CA GLU A 234 3.71 4.33 -7.02
C GLU A 234 3.48 5.50 -6.07
N VAL A 235 2.26 6.05 -6.05
CA VAL A 235 1.99 7.32 -5.35
C VAL A 235 0.57 7.40 -4.79
N PRO A 236 0.35 8.21 -3.73
CA PRO A 236 -0.99 8.52 -3.27
C PRO A 236 -1.73 9.42 -4.26
N VAL A 237 -2.99 9.11 -4.54
CA VAL A 237 -3.93 9.93 -5.31
C VAL A 237 -5.29 9.91 -4.63
N LEU A 238 -6.14 10.89 -4.91
CA LEU A 238 -7.56 10.79 -4.57
C LEU A 238 -8.34 10.18 -5.71
N GLN A 239 -9.35 9.39 -5.38
CA GLN A 239 -10.39 8.94 -6.30
C GLN A 239 -11.73 9.51 -5.85
N TYR A 240 -12.52 10.02 -6.80
CA TYR A 240 -13.90 10.41 -6.56
C TYR A 240 -14.88 9.30 -6.97
N LYS A 241 -16.15 9.43 -6.55
CA LYS A 241 -17.21 8.41 -6.74
C LYS A 241 -17.41 7.96 -8.20
N ASP A 242 -17.07 8.78 -9.19
CA ASP A 242 -17.16 8.50 -10.63
C ASP A 242 -15.87 7.91 -11.24
N GLY A 243 -14.85 7.64 -10.41
CA GLY A 243 -13.55 7.12 -10.82
C GLY A 243 -12.53 8.20 -11.20
N LYS A 244 -12.91 9.48 -11.16
CA LYS A 244 -12.03 10.60 -11.45
C LYS A 244 -10.86 10.67 -10.47
N LEU A 245 -9.66 10.95 -10.97
CA LEU A 245 -8.44 10.97 -10.13
C LEU A 245 -7.93 12.39 -9.90
N ILE A 246 -7.53 12.66 -8.66
CA ILE A 246 -6.83 13.88 -8.28
C ILE A 246 -5.42 13.51 -7.85
N ASP A 247 -4.44 13.95 -8.63
CA ASP A 247 -3.04 13.65 -8.42
C ASP A 247 -2.33 14.84 -7.76
N PRO A 248 -1.80 14.69 -6.52
CA PRO A 248 -1.07 15.75 -5.83
C PRO A 248 0.04 16.42 -6.67
N MET A 249 0.70 15.65 -7.54
CA MET A 249 1.75 16.16 -8.42
C MET A 249 1.22 17.02 -9.56
N LYS A 250 0.04 16.67 -10.10
CA LYS A 250 -0.60 17.43 -11.19
C LYS A 250 -1.24 18.71 -10.68
N LEU A 251 -1.74 18.71 -9.44
CA LEU A 251 -2.33 19.89 -8.82
C LEU A 251 -1.35 21.05 -8.72
N LEU A 252 -0.09 20.80 -8.34
CA LEU A 252 0.88 21.86 -8.06
C LEU A 252 2.20 21.71 -8.82
N TRP A 253 2.99 20.68 -8.53
CA TRP A 253 4.37 20.59 -9.05
C TRP A 253 4.45 20.70 -10.58
N SER A 254 3.54 20.03 -11.30
CA SER A 254 3.52 20.05 -12.77
C SER A 254 3.29 21.46 -13.32
N ARG A 255 2.46 22.26 -12.63
CA ARG A 255 2.12 23.64 -13.00
C ARG A 255 3.24 24.62 -12.68
N VAL A 256 3.87 24.46 -11.51
CA VAL A 256 5.06 25.22 -11.13
C VAL A 256 6.16 25.03 -12.17
N LYS A 257 6.36 23.79 -12.63
CA LYS A 257 7.33 23.47 -13.69
C LYS A 257 6.94 24.11 -15.04
N ALA A 258 5.65 24.27 -15.32
CA ALA A 258 5.13 24.94 -16.51
C ALA A 258 5.13 26.49 -16.42
N GLY A 259 5.45 27.06 -15.25
CA GLY A 259 5.43 28.51 -15.03
C GLY A 259 4.03 29.10 -14.88
N GLU A 260 3.04 28.27 -14.53
CA GLU A 260 1.66 28.69 -14.32
C GLU A 260 1.46 29.37 -12.96
N THR A 261 0.49 30.27 -12.88
CA THR A 261 0.03 30.86 -11.62
C THR A 261 -0.86 29.88 -10.87
N TYR A 262 -0.63 29.73 -9.57
CA TYR A 262 -1.39 28.85 -8.69
C TYR A 262 -2.33 29.68 -7.81
N LYS A 263 -3.61 29.31 -7.80
CA LYS A 263 -4.59 29.83 -6.85
C LYS A 263 -5.28 28.64 -6.18
N LEU A 264 -5.16 28.56 -4.87
CA LEU A 264 -5.76 27.48 -4.09
C LEU A 264 -7.22 27.81 -3.77
N VAL A 265 -8.13 27.37 -4.64
CA VAL A 265 -9.59 27.46 -4.45
C VAL A 265 -10.20 26.10 -4.78
N ILE A 266 -11.04 25.55 -3.90
CA ILE A 266 -11.60 24.20 -4.06
C ILE A 266 -12.30 24.01 -5.41
N SER A 267 -13.13 24.98 -5.83
CA SER A 267 -13.82 24.91 -7.13
C SER A 267 -12.87 24.77 -8.31
N ASP A 268 -11.74 25.47 -8.27
CA ASP A 268 -10.73 25.43 -9.31
C ASP A 268 -9.99 24.09 -9.26
N LEU A 269 -9.63 23.62 -8.06
CA LEU A 269 -8.95 22.33 -7.85
C LEU A 269 -9.78 21.14 -8.35
N LEU A 270 -11.10 21.17 -8.20
CA LEU A 270 -12.00 20.12 -8.71
C LEU A 270 -12.22 20.18 -10.23
N ALA A 271 -12.23 21.39 -10.80
CA ALA A 271 -12.26 21.56 -12.25
C ALA A 271 -10.97 21.04 -12.92
N MET A 272 -9.90 20.93 -12.15
CA MET A 272 -8.56 20.54 -12.59
C MET A 272 -8.25 19.04 -12.47
N SER A 273 -9.15 18.24 -11.90
CA SER A 273 -8.99 16.80 -11.95
C SER A 273 -9.22 16.28 -13.37
N ASP A 274 -8.45 15.27 -13.77
CA ASP A 274 -8.55 14.62 -15.09
C ASP A 274 -9.73 13.63 -15.10
#